data_AF-A0A2D8X4U3-F1
#
_entry.id   AF-A0A2D8X4U3-F1
#
_cell.length_a   1.000
_cell.length_b   1.000
_cell.length_c   1.000
_cell.angle_alpha   90.00
_cell.angle_beta   90.00
_cell.angle_gamma   90.00
#
_symmetry.space_group_name_H-M   'P 1'
#
loop_
_entity.id
_entity.type
_entity.pdbx_description
1 polymer ?
#
loop_
_entity_poly.entity_id
_entity_poly.type
_entity_poly.pdbx_seq_one_letter_code
_entity_poly.pdbx_strand_id
1 'polypeptide(L)'
;MVLKVKWIDFKNKIEEQKAKGEALVEKYRSSRTENDLESLKEEKQRWENEVIDYVKTSFEPEHTNFRYEFKAQRGYNTGLKLGIDQRIKNIIQDLKDEINGLDYYLKMLFISDAIIRAEEINLEERKNLDTEGRLDLILSKLYELYDDRLYHSIKWILEGNGIKLNNHGEDWDYAKMLENRNLIDTITTKDTGARLTLEGKYAIEQSRKAQVTDYTKISSSDEELKALIEGVLKEVEKLGIGQQIIFDEFDELRDDIPKLSKKSFGQLLKSKLGDLIAARALNKTLASEIFKQFTDQILPF
;
A
#
# COMPACT_ATOMS: atom_id res chain seq x y z
N MET A 1 -3.23 6.59 -12.87
CA MET A 1 -1.99 5.92 -13.30
C MET A 1 -2.00 4.54 -12.69
N VAL A 2 -1.81 3.49 -13.48
CA VAL A 2 -1.86 2.09 -13.06
C VAL A 2 -0.63 1.38 -13.61
N LEU A 3 -0.06 0.45 -12.85
CA LEU A 3 1.07 -0.35 -13.29
C LEU A 3 0.60 -1.42 -14.31
N LYS A 4 1.24 -1.47 -15.49
CA LYS A 4 0.92 -2.42 -16.58
C LYS A 4 1.56 -3.79 -16.40
N VAL A 5 2.67 -3.82 -15.68
CA VAL A 5 3.46 -5.03 -15.43
C VAL A 5 3.16 -5.57 -14.04
N LYS A 6 3.48 -6.85 -13.78
CA LYS A 6 3.33 -7.39 -12.44
C LYS A 6 4.23 -6.64 -11.47
N TRP A 7 3.71 -6.34 -10.28
CA TRP A 7 4.45 -5.63 -9.24
C TRP A 7 5.81 -6.26 -8.94
N ILE A 8 5.88 -7.60 -8.84
CA ILE A 8 7.12 -8.31 -8.54
C ILE A 8 8.18 -8.14 -9.64
N ASP A 9 7.76 -8.16 -10.91
CA ASP A 9 8.66 -7.99 -12.05
C ASP A 9 9.18 -6.55 -12.11
N PHE A 10 8.30 -5.57 -11.85
CA PHE A 10 8.67 -4.17 -11.75
C PHE A 10 9.68 -3.94 -10.62
N LYS A 11 9.37 -4.43 -9.42
CA LYS A 11 10.23 -4.30 -8.25
C LYS A 11 11.61 -4.88 -8.51
N ASN A 12 11.67 -6.13 -8.99
CA ASN A 12 12.94 -6.79 -9.28
C ASN A 12 13.77 -6.00 -10.30
N LYS A 13 13.11 -5.44 -11.33
CA LYS A 13 13.82 -4.64 -12.34
C LYS A 13 14.39 -3.34 -11.78
N ILE A 14 13.68 -2.68 -10.87
CA ILE A 14 14.20 -1.50 -10.17
C ILE A 14 15.34 -1.89 -9.22
N GLU A 15 15.25 -3.02 -8.53
CA GLU A 15 16.35 -3.53 -7.69
C GLU A 15 17.61 -3.85 -8.51
N GLU A 16 17.47 -4.44 -9.70
CA GLU A 16 18.58 -4.62 -10.65
C GLU A 16 19.22 -3.27 -11.03
N GLN A 17 18.40 -2.26 -11.31
CA GLN A 17 18.90 -0.93 -11.67
C GLN A 17 19.58 -0.22 -10.50
N LYS A 18 19.09 -0.41 -9.26
CA LYS A 18 19.78 0.06 -8.04
C LYS A 18 21.17 -0.59 -7.94
N ALA A 19 21.27 -1.91 -8.09
CA ALA A 19 22.55 -2.63 -8.04
C ALA A 19 23.54 -2.15 -9.12
N LYS A 20 23.05 -1.88 -10.35
CA LYS A 20 23.87 -1.26 -11.41
C LYS A 20 24.38 0.13 -10.99
N GLY A 21 23.52 0.96 -10.41
CA GLY A 21 23.91 2.28 -9.90
C GLY A 21 24.96 2.18 -8.79
N GLU A 22 24.80 1.26 -7.85
CA GLU A 22 25.77 0.99 -6.78
C GLU A 22 27.12 0.52 -7.34
N ALA A 23 27.11 -0.30 -8.39
CA ALA A 23 28.33 -0.73 -9.07
C ALA A 23 29.07 0.46 -9.72
N LEU A 24 28.35 1.44 -10.28
CA LEU A 24 28.95 2.69 -10.79
C LEU A 24 29.56 3.52 -9.65
N VAL A 25 28.87 3.64 -8.51
CA VAL A 25 29.40 4.32 -7.32
C VAL A 25 30.72 3.69 -6.87
N GLU A 26 30.77 2.36 -6.81
CA GLU A 26 31.98 1.65 -6.37
C GLU A 26 33.13 1.81 -7.38
N LYS A 27 32.84 1.64 -8.67
CA LYS A 27 33.82 1.77 -9.75
C LYS A 27 34.56 3.11 -9.72
N TYR A 28 33.87 4.20 -9.41
CA TYR A 28 34.41 5.56 -9.48
C TYR A 28 34.77 6.19 -8.12
N ARG A 29 34.58 5.48 -6.99
CA ARG A 29 34.79 6.01 -5.62
C ARG A 29 36.17 6.63 -5.40
N SER A 30 37.20 6.02 -5.98
CA SER A 30 38.61 6.42 -5.81
C SER A 30 39.18 7.17 -7.02
N SER A 31 38.36 7.46 -8.04
CA SER A 31 38.80 8.12 -9.28
C SER A 31 39.17 9.58 -9.07
N ARG A 32 40.21 10.05 -9.77
CA ARG A 32 40.75 11.41 -9.61
C ARG A 32 41.15 12.06 -10.95
N THR A 33 40.82 11.45 -12.09
CA THR A 33 41.26 11.92 -13.42
C THR A 33 40.11 12.56 -14.22
N GLU A 34 40.42 13.41 -15.20
CA GLU A 34 39.39 14.01 -16.08
C GLU A 34 38.74 12.94 -16.97
N ASN A 35 39.48 11.90 -17.38
CA ASN A 35 38.95 10.79 -18.15
C ASN A 35 37.89 10.02 -17.34
N ASP A 36 38.19 9.70 -16.07
CA ASP A 36 37.22 9.04 -15.18
C ASP A 36 35.98 9.90 -14.97
N LEU A 37 36.17 11.22 -14.86
CA LEU A 37 35.06 12.15 -14.69
C LEU A 37 34.13 12.14 -15.91
N GLU A 38 34.66 12.10 -17.13
CA GLU A 38 33.85 12.05 -18.34
C GLU A 38 33.14 10.70 -18.48
N SER A 39 33.86 9.59 -18.27
CA SER A 39 33.27 8.25 -18.30
C SER A 39 32.16 8.08 -17.25
N LEU A 40 32.34 8.62 -16.05
CA LEU A 40 31.31 8.61 -15.01
C LEU A 40 30.05 9.36 -15.44
N LYS A 41 30.17 10.55 -16.08
CA LYS A 41 29.01 11.29 -16.58
C LYS A 41 28.25 10.50 -17.64
N GLU A 42 28.97 9.92 -18.60
CA GLU A 42 28.36 9.16 -19.69
C GLU A 42 27.65 7.90 -19.19
N GLU A 43 28.29 7.15 -18.28
CA GLU A 43 27.71 5.94 -17.69
C GLU A 43 26.51 6.27 -16.80
N LYS A 44 26.61 7.33 -15.97
CA LYS A 44 25.47 7.82 -15.17
C LYS A 44 24.31 8.23 -16.08
N GLN A 45 24.56 9.00 -17.13
CA GLN A 45 23.51 9.47 -18.02
C GLN A 45 22.80 8.32 -18.75
N ARG A 46 23.56 7.29 -19.15
CA ARG A 46 23.01 6.08 -19.75
C ARG A 46 22.11 5.33 -18.76
N TRP A 47 22.61 5.11 -17.55
CA TRP A 47 21.86 4.45 -16.47
C TRP A 47 20.57 5.22 -16.15
N GLU A 48 20.63 6.55 -15.99
CA GLU A 48 19.44 7.39 -15.77
C GLU A 48 18.40 7.19 -16.86
N ASN A 49 18.83 7.18 -18.13
CA ASN A 49 17.92 7.03 -19.26
C ASN A 49 17.26 5.64 -19.28
N GLU A 50 18.01 4.57 -18.96
CA GLU A 50 17.46 3.23 -18.83
C GLU A 50 16.39 3.16 -17.73
N VAL A 51 16.66 3.77 -16.57
CA VAL A 51 15.72 3.81 -15.43
C VAL A 51 14.47 4.61 -15.78
N ILE A 52 14.64 5.82 -16.33
CA ILE A 52 13.53 6.71 -16.69
C ILE A 52 12.64 6.05 -17.75
N ASP A 53 13.22 5.46 -18.79
CA ASP A 53 12.46 4.83 -19.87
C ASP A 53 11.68 3.60 -19.38
N TYR A 54 12.32 2.77 -18.55
CA TYR A 54 11.67 1.62 -17.95
C TYR A 54 10.48 2.02 -17.06
N VAL A 55 10.67 2.98 -16.15
CA VAL A 55 9.59 3.44 -15.28
C VAL A 55 8.48 4.08 -16.12
N LYS A 56 8.82 4.98 -17.05
CA LYS A 56 7.83 5.66 -17.91
C LYS A 56 6.90 4.67 -18.63
N THR A 57 7.47 3.63 -19.24
CA THR A 57 6.73 2.66 -20.08
C THR A 57 5.97 1.60 -19.27
N SER A 58 6.27 1.47 -17.97
CA SER A 58 5.63 0.49 -17.09
C SER A 58 4.22 0.88 -16.61
N PHE A 59 3.73 2.10 -16.91
CA PHE A 59 2.42 2.58 -16.43
C PHE A 59 1.43 2.93 -17.55
N GLU A 60 0.13 2.90 -17.21
CA GLU A 60 -1.00 3.44 -18.00
C GLU A 60 -1.71 4.57 -17.24
N PRO A 61 -1.79 5.79 -17.79
CA PRO A 61 -0.97 6.30 -18.89
C PRO A 61 0.52 6.33 -18.53
N GLU A 62 1.39 6.52 -19.52
CA GLU A 62 2.84 6.62 -19.31
C GLU A 62 3.20 7.66 -18.23
N HIS A 63 4.14 7.32 -17.35
CA HIS A 63 4.56 8.19 -16.25
C HIS A 63 5.63 9.20 -16.72
N THR A 64 5.22 10.13 -17.56
CA THR A 64 6.11 11.11 -18.21
C THR A 64 6.84 12.05 -17.24
N ASN A 65 6.26 12.30 -16.06
CA ASN A 65 6.84 13.19 -15.05
C ASN A 65 7.95 12.56 -14.21
N PHE A 66 8.10 11.23 -14.22
CA PHE A 66 9.07 10.53 -13.38
C PHE A 66 10.51 11.06 -13.55
N ARG A 67 10.88 11.50 -14.77
CA ARG A 67 12.20 12.09 -15.04
C ARG A 67 12.55 13.29 -14.15
N TYR A 68 11.54 14.04 -13.70
CA TYR A 68 11.72 15.21 -12.84
C TYR A 68 11.69 14.86 -11.36
N GLU A 69 11.02 13.76 -11.02
CA GLU A 69 10.91 13.23 -9.65
C GLU A 69 12.17 12.42 -9.28
N PHE A 70 12.75 11.74 -10.27
CA PHE A 70 13.91 10.85 -10.10
C PHE A 70 15.24 11.60 -10.05
N LYS A 71 15.48 12.56 -10.94
CA LYS A 71 16.79 13.24 -11.03
C LYS A 71 17.07 14.08 -9.79
N ALA A 72 18.28 13.95 -9.24
CA ALA A 72 18.73 14.77 -8.12
C ALA A 72 18.60 16.26 -8.44
N GLN A 73 18.20 17.06 -7.46
CA GLN A 73 18.12 18.51 -7.65
C GLN A 73 19.51 19.08 -7.88
N ARG A 74 19.70 19.77 -9.00
CA ARG A 74 20.95 20.46 -9.30
C ARG A 74 21.18 21.55 -8.26
N GLY A 75 22.26 21.42 -7.48
CA GLY A 75 22.67 22.44 -6.52
C GLY A 75 23.01 23.79 -7.18
N TYR A 76 23.01 24.85 -6.37
CA TYR A 76 23.40 26.19 -6.82
C TYR A 76 24.85 26.20 -7.32
N ASN A 77 25.04 26.57 -8.58
CA ASN A 77 26.37 26.77 -9.14
C ASN A 77 26.89 28.16 -8.75
N THR A 78 27.82 28.22 -7.80
CA THR A 78 28.42 29.47 -7.31
C THR A 78 29.45 30.08 -8.28
N GLY A 79 29.67 29.46 -9.45
CA GLY A 79 30.65 29.92 -10.45
C GLY A 79 32.10 29.59 -10.08
N LEU A 80 32.34 28.93 -8.93
CA LEU A 80 33.67 28.49 -8.53
C LEU A 80 34.08 27.23 -9.31
N LYS A 81 35.27 27.25 -9.91
CA LYS A 81 35.83 26.10 -10.63
C LYS A 81 36.30 25.05 -9.62
N LEU A 82 35.47 24.03 -9.40
CA LEU A 82 35.79 22.90 -8.52
C LEU A 82 36.91 22.03 -9.11
N GLY A 83 37.78 21.50 -8.23
CA GLY A 83 38.76 20.48 -8.60
C GLY A 83 38.09 19.19 -9.07
N ILE A 84 38.81 18.40 -9.88
CA ILE A 84 38.30 17.15 -10.49
C ILE A 84 37.76 16.18 -9.43
N ASP A 85 38.52 15.97 -8.36
CA ASP A 85 38.10 15.11 -7.24
C ASP A 85 36.73 15.52 -6.65
N GLN A 86 36.52 16.84 -6.45
CA GLN A 86 35.25 17.33 -5.93
C GLN A 86 34.12 17.17 -6.94
N ARG A 87 34.37 17.38 -8.23
CA ARG A 87 33.37 17.16 -9.30
C ARG A 87 32.94 15.70 -9.35
N ILE A 88 33.87 14.76 -9.25
CA ILE A 88 33.59 13.32 -9.18
C ILE A 88 32.74 13.00 -7.94
N LYS A 89 33.15 13.49 -6.76
CA LYS A 89 32.39 13.28 -5.50
C LYS A 89 30.96 13.80 -5.59
N ASN A 90 30.74 14.96 -6.21
CA ASN A 90 29.41 15.51 -6.38
C ASN A 90 28.55 14.61 -7.27
N ILE A 91 29.06 14.13 -8.41
CA ILE A 91 28.31 13.21 -9.30
C ILE A 91 28.01 11.88 -8.60
N ILE A 92 28.96 11.36 -7.82
CA ILE A 92 28.75 10.15 -7.00
C ILE A 92 27.65 10.39 -5.96
N GLN A 93 27.60 11.57 -5.35
CA GLN A 93 26.55 11.92 -4.40
C GLN A 93 25.18 12.00 -5.10
N ASP A 94 25.10 12.69 -6.25
CA ASP A 94 23.87 12.76 -7.06
C ASP A 94 23.37 11.35 -7.41
N LEU A 95 24.27 10.45 -7.81
CA LEU A 95 23.95 9.06 -8.13
C LEU A 95 23.42 8.29 -6.91
N LYS A 96 24.02 8.48 -5.73
CA LYS A 96 23.51 7.87 -4.48
C LYS A 96 22.12 8.40 -4.12
N ASP A 97 21.89 9.69 -4.29
CA ASP A 97 20.60 10.31 -4.00
C ASP A 97 19.51 9.78 -4.95
N GLU A 98 19.84 9.58 -6.23
CA GLU A 98 18.96 8.95 -7.22
C GLU A 98 18.66 7.47 -6.88
N ILE A 99 19.66 6.69 -6.46
CA ILE A 99 19.48 5.30 -6.00
C ILE A 99 18.56 5.24 -4.76
N ASN A 100 18.77 6.13 -3.79
CA ASN A 100 17.91 6.25 -2.61
C ASN A 100 16.48 6.69 -3.00
N GLY A 101 16.37 7.56 -4.01
CA GLY A 101 15.09 7.97 -4.60
C GLY A 101 14.30 6.79 -5.16
N LEU A 102 14.96 5.82 -5.80
CA LEU A 102 14.30 4.58 -6.27
C LEU A 102 13.80 3.71 -5.11
N ASP A 103 14.54 3.66 -4.01
CA ASP A 103 14.10 2.91 -2.81
C ASP A 103 12.82 3.52 -2.23
N TYR A 104 12.80 4.84 -2.07
CA TYR A 104 11.62 5.56 -1.61
C TYR A 104 10.46 5.43 -2.59
N TYR A 105 10.72 5.50 -3.90
CA TYR A 105 9.71 5.33 -4.94
C TYR A 105 9.03 3.96 -4.87
N LEU A 106 9.81 2.88 -4.70
CA LEU A 106 9.28 1.53 -4.52
C LEU A 106 8.41 1.41 -3.26
N LYS A 107 8.84 2.01 -2.13
CA LYS A 107 8.04 2.03 -0.90
C LYS A 107 6.69 2.73 -1.09
N MET A 108 6.70 3.89 -1.75
CA MET A 108 5.47 4.63 -2.01
C MET A 108 4.54 3.91 -2.98
N LEU A 109 5.08 3.26 -4.01
CA LEU A 109 4.27 2.42 -4.91
C LEU A 109 3.68 1.20 -4.20
N PHE A 110 4.43 0.57 -3.29
CA PHE A 110 3.97 -0.60 -2.55
C PHE A 110 2.68 -0.31 -1.76
N ILE A 111 2.57 0.87 -1.16
CA ILE A 111 1.37 1.28 -0.41
C ILE A 111 0.27 1.92 -1.27
N SER A 112 0.50 2.05 -2.59
CA SER A 112 -0.40 2.71 -3.53
C SER A 112 -1.33 1.69 -4.20
N ASP A 113 -2.39 1.29 -3.51
CA ASP A 113 -3.28 0.21 -3.96
C ASP A 113 -3.89 0.50 -5.34
N ALA A 114 -4.26 1.76 -5.61
CA ALA A 114 -4.85 2.16 -6.89
C ALA A 114 -3.86 2.13 -8.05
N ILE A 115 -2.56 2.06 -7.77
CA ILE A 115 -1.52 1.97 -8.78
C ILE A 115 -1.13 0.52 -9.03
N ILE A 116 -0.83 -0.26 -7.98
CA ILE A 116 -0.23 -1.60 -8.12
C ILE A 116 -1.25 -2.75 -8.01
N ARG A 117 -2.44 -2.48 -7.48
CA ARG A 117 -3.50 -3.46 -7.17
C ARG A 117 -4.88 -2.91 -7.55
N ALA A 118 -4.95 -2.16 -8.65
CA ALA A 118 -6.17 -1.45 -9.07
C ALA A 118 -7.39 -2.38 -9.26
N GLU A 119 -7.15 -3.64 -9.63
CA GLU A 119 -8.19 -4.66 -9.82
C GLU A 119 -8.74 -5.23 -8.50
N GLU A 120 -8.03 -5.05 -7.38
CA GLU A 120 -8.40 -5.59 -6.07
C GLU A 120 -9.23 -4.61 -5.23
N ILE A 121 -9.39 -3.36 -5.69
CA ILE A 121 -10.06 -2.29 -4.93
C ILE A 121 -11.23 -1.68 -5.72
N ASN A 122 -12.28 -1.28 -5.00
CA ASN A 122 -13.34 -0.48 -5.58
C ASN A 122 -12.92 1.00 -5.62
N LEU A 123 -12.47 1.48 -6.77
CA LEU A 123 -12.03 2.86 -6.96
C LEU A 123 -13.15 3.89 -6.75
N GLU A 124 -14.40 3.54 -7.04
CA GLU A 124 -15.53 4.46 -6.82
C GLU A 124 -15.82 4.62 -5.33
N GLU A 125 -15.73 3.54 -4.53
CA GLU A 125 -15.80 3.65 -3.07
C GLU A 125 -14.66 4.51 -2.52
N ARG A 126 -13.42 4.31 -3.01
CA ARG A 126 -12.26 5.12 -2.58
C ARG A 126 -12.45 6.61 -2.85
N LYS A 127 -12.99 6.98 -4.01
CA LYS A 127 -13.24 8.39 -4.36
C LYS A 127 -14.29 9.04 -3.45
N ASN A 128 -15.25 8.25 -2.98
CA ASN A 128 -16.38 8.70 -2.17
C ASN A 128 -16.13 8.58 -0.66
N LEU A 129 -14.90 8.27 -0.23
CA LEU A 129 -14.55 8.31 1.18
C LEU A 129 -14.80 9.70 1.76
N ASP A 130 -15.53 9.72 2.87
CA ASP A 130 -15.72 10.90 3.69
C ASP A 130 -14.43 11.27 4.44
N THR A 131 -14.48 12.34 5.22
CA THR A 131 -13.33 12.83 5.97
C THR A 131 -12.74 11.77 6.88
N GLU A 132 -13.55 10.97 7.56
CA GLU A 132 -13.08 9.94 8.48
C GLU A 132 -12.39 8.80 7.73
N GLY A 133 -13.00 8.30 6.65
CA GLY A 133 -12.40 7.27 5.80
C GLY A 133 -11.08 7.69 5.16
N ARG A 134 -10.93 8.98 4.82
CA ARG A 134 -9.65 9.53 4.33
C ARG A 134 -8.58 9.60 5.41
N LEU A 135 -8.94 10.03 6.63
CA LEU A 135 -8.03 10.05 7.79
C LEU A 135 -7.57 8.63 8.15
N ASP A 136 -8.49 7.66 8.16
CA ASP A 136 -8.21 6.25 8.44
C ASP A 136 -7.30 5.64 7.38
N LEU A 137 -7.50 5.97 6.10
CA LEU A 137 -6.61 5.52 5.04
C LEU A 137 -5.19 6.05 5.25
N ILE A 138 -5.02 7.34 5.56
CA ILE A 138 -3.71 7.94 5.84
C ILE A 138 -3.02 7.19 6.97
N LEU A 139 -3.72 6.99 8.10
CA LEU A 139 -3.22 6.27 9.25
C LEU A 139 -2.83 4.82 8.90
N SER A 140 -3.69 4.11 8.16
CA SER A 140 -3.43 2.74 7.73
C SER A 140 -2.17 2.64 6.87
N LYS A 141 -1.98 3.55 5.91
CA LYS A 141 -0.79 3.55 5.04
C LYS A 141 0.47 3.99 5.76
N LEU A 142 0.38 4.94 6.69
CA LEU A 142 1.51 5.29 7.57
C LEU A 142 1.90 4.15 8.52
N TYR A 143 0.93 3.32 8.94
CA TYR A 143 1.23 2.11 9.72
C TYR A 143 2.04 1.09 8.91
N GLU A 144 1.73 0.90 7.62
CA GLU A 144 2.52 0.04 6.72
C GLU A 144 3.97 0.54 6.55
N LEU A 145 4.21 1.84 6.76
CA LEU A 145 5.52 2.49 6.64
C LEU A 145 6.22 2.74 7.98
N TYR A 146 5.64 2.29 9.10
CA TYR A 146 6.05 2.71 10.45
C TYR A 146 7.55 2.47 10.77
N ASP A 147 8.11 1.37 10.25
CA ASP A 147 9.43 0.90 10.66
C ASP A 147 10.59 1.80 10.18
N ASP A 148 10.40 2.60 9.13
CA ASP A 148 11.47 3.47 8.61
C ASP A 148 11.59 4.81 9.36
N ARG A 149 10.56 5.19 10.13
CA ARG A 149 10.46 6.45 10.91
C ARG A 149 10.65 7.72 10.09
N LEU A 150 10.50 7.65 8.78
CA LEU A 150 10.61 8.79 7.85
C LEU A 150 9.26 9.51 7.71
N TYR A 151 9.32 10.74 7.19
CA TYR A 151 8.14 11.51 6.83
C TYR A 151 7.74 11.21 5.39
N HIS A 152 6.49 10.86 5.19
CA HIS A 152 5.91 10.44 3.91
C HIS A 152 4.86 11.43 3.43
N SER A 153 4.80 11.68 2.12
CA SER A 153 3.87 12.66 1.54
C SER A 153 2.42 12.18 1.68
N ILE A 154 1.59 12.92 2.42
CA ILE A 154 0.15 12.65 2.55
C ILE A 154 -0.53 12.71 1.17
N LYS A 155 -0.15 13.69 0.35
CA LYS A 155 -0.68 13.81 -1.01
C LYS A 155 -0.43 12.54 -1.81
N TRP A 156 0.79 12.00 -1.76
CA TRP A 156 1.12 10.76 -2.47
C TRP A 156 0.36 9.57 -1.90
N ILE A 157 0.25 9.45 -0.57
CA ILE A 157 -0.56 8.41 0.09
C ILE A 157 -2.00 8.44 -0.45
N LEU A 158 -2.63 9.61 -0.53
CA LEU A 158 -4.01 9.74 -0.98
C LEU A 158 -4.17 9.49 -2.48
N GLU A 159 -3.38 10.18 -3.32
CA GLU A 159 -3.47 10.08 -4.79
C GLU A 159 -3.09 8.68 -5.28
N GLY A 160 -2.07 8.05 -4.68
CA GLY A 160 -1.66 6.67 -4.97
C GLY A 160 -2.69 5.62 -4.57
N ASN A 161 -3.66 6.00 -3.72
CA ASN A 161 -4.78 5.16 -3.31
C ASN A 161 -6.13 5.62 -3.89
N GLY A 162 -6.10 6.42 -4.96
CA GLY A 162 -7.27 6.76 -5.76
C GLY A 162 -8.07 7.95 -5.24
N ILE A 163 -7.58 8.68 -4.24
CA ILE A 163 -8.22 9.89 -3.73
C ILE A 163 -7.56 11.11 -4.36
N LYS A 164 -8.34 11.82 -5.18
CA LYS A 164 -7.90 13.08 -5.75
C LYS A 164 -8.17 14.21 -4.77
N LEU A 165 -7.16 15.02 -4.49
CA LEU A 165 -7.31 16.25 -3.72
C LEU A 165 -8.01 17.31 -4.58
N ASN A 166 -9.00 17.98 -4.00
CA ASN A 166 -9.81 19.00 -4.65
C ASN A 166 -9.11 20.35 -4.68
N ASN A 167 -8.34 20.69 -3.63
CA ASN A 167 -7.71 21.99 -3.45
C ASN A 167 -6.25 21.86 -2.99
N HIS A 168 -5.48 22.92 -3.23
CA HIS A 168 -4.15 23.06 -2.63
C HIS A 168 -4.28 23.21 -1.11
N GLY A 169 -3.60 22.36 -0.34
CA GLY A 169 -3.61 22.38 1.13
C GLY A 169 -4.55 21.38 1.80
N GLU A 170 -5.35 20.61 1.06
CA GLU A 170 -6.23 19.59 1.65
C GLU A 170 -5.42 18.47 2.34
N ASP A 171 -4.21 18.17 1.84
CA ASP A 171 -3.24 17.30 2.51
C ASP A 171 -2.81 17.86 3.88
N TRP A 172 -2.62 19.18 3.98
CA TRP A 172 -2.29 19.86 5.23
C TRP A 172 -3.44 19.84 6.23
N ASP A 173 -4.68 20.04 5.77
CA ASP A 173 -5.87 19.98 6.62
C ASP A 173 -6.02 18.60 7.28
N TYR A 174 -5.90 17.52 6.49
CA TYR A 174 -5.91 16.16 7.04
C TYR A 174 -4.75 15.93 8.01
N ALA A 175 -3.55 16.43 7.68
CA ALA A 175 -2.41 16.32 8.56
C ALA A 175 -2.66 16.99 9.91
N LYS A 176 -3.22 18.21 9.90
CA LYS A 176 -3.52 18.95 11.12
C LYS A 176 -4.58 18.27 11.96
N MET A 177 -5.61 17.67 11.35
CA MET A 177 -6.59 16.89 12.10
C MET A 177 -5.95 15.70 12.82
N LEU A 178 -5.06 14.95 12.16
CA LEU A 178 -4.37 13.81 12.76
C LEU A 178 -3.32 14.23 13.81
N GLU A 179 -2.57 15.29 13.54
CA GLU A 179 -1.56 15.85 14.45
C GLU A 179 -2.20 16.40 15.72
N ASN A 180 -3.33 17.10 15.62
CA ASN A 180 -4.09 17.59 16.77
C ASN A 180 -4.64 16.44 17.65
N ARG A 181 -4.80 15.23 17.08
CA ARG A 181 -5.17 14.00 17.80
C ARG A 181 -3.93 13.25 18.33
N ASN A 182 -2.74 13.81 18.16
CA ASN A 182 -1.45 13.22 18.51
C ASN A 182 -1.14 11.89 17.78
N LEU A 183 -1.77 11.63 16.63
CA LEU A 183 -1.63 10.37 15.90
C LEU A 183 -0.46 10.40 14.91
N ILE A 184 -0.07 11.57 14.43
CA ILE A 184 1.06 11.77 13.51
C ILE A 184 1.91 12.97 13.94
N ASP A 185 3.18 12.98 13.55
CA ASP A 185 4.00 14.20 13.47
C ASP A 185 4.00 14.71 12.03
N THR A 186 3.97 16.02 11.83
CA THR A 186 4.05 16.62 10.49
C THR A 186 5.33 17.40 10.25
N ILE A 187 5.73 17.49 8.99
CA ILE A 187 6.73 18.44 8.50
C ILE A 187 6.20 19.08 7.22
N THR A 188 6.23 20.40 7.14
CA THR A 188 5.86 21.12 5.93
C THR A 188 7.10 21.38 5.09
N THR A 189 7.14 20.80 3.90
CA THR A 189 8.16 21.10 2.88
C THR A 189 7.48 21.62 1.62
N LYS A 190 7.59 20.92 0.48
CA LYS A 190 6.84 21.20 -0.74
C LYS A 190 5.40 20.68 -0.66
N ASP A 191 5.25 19.49 -0.08
CA ASP A 191 3.98 18.85 0.27
C ASP A 191 3.98 18.56 1.79
N THR A 192 2.82 18.20 2.35
CA THR A 192 2.73 17.84 3.77
C THR A 192 3.27 16.44 4.01
N GLY A 193 4.43 16.35 4.67
CA GLY A 193 5.04 15.12 5.11
C GLY A 193 4.51 14.71 6.47
N ALA A 194 4.23 13.43 6.66
CA ALA A 194 3.72 12.88 7.91
C ALA A 194 4.41 11.58 8.28
N ARG A 195 4.56 11.34 9.59
CA ARG A 195 4.94 10.04 10.14
C ARG A 195 4.04 9.69 11.31
N LEU A 196 3.79 8.42 11.52
CA LEU A 196 2.96 7.96 12.64
C LEU A 196 3.69 8.14 13.98
N THR A 197 3.00 8.63 15.00
CA THR A 197 3.53 8.63 16.37
C THR A 197 3.38 7.24 17.00
N LEU A 198 3.99 7.03 18.17
CA LEU A 198 3.71 5.82 18.96
C LEU A 198 2.24 5.73 19.36
N GLU A 199 1.62 6.88 19.69
CA GLU A 199 0.19 6.95 20.03
C GLU A 199 -0.69 6.60 18.84
N GLY A 200 -0.37 7.11 17.65
CA GLY A 200 -1.06 6.75 16.40
C GLY A 200 -0.96 5.26 16.08
N LYS A 201 0.24 4.68 16.25
CA LYS A 201 0.45 3.24 16.10
C LYS A 201 -0.43 2.45 17.08
N TYR A 202 -0.40 2.84 18.34
CA TYR A 202 -1.18 2.18 19.38
C TYR A 202 -2.69 2.30 19.11
N ALA A 203 -3.19 3.46 18.70
CA ALA A 203 -4.60 3.67 18.36
C ALA A 203 -5.07 2.75 17.22
N ILE A 204 -4.26 2.57 16.18
CA ILE A 204 -4.56 1.63 15.08
C ILE A 204 -4.57 0.19 15.59
N GLU A 205 -3.57 -0.21 16.39
CA GLU A 205 -3.51 -1.55 16.99
C GLU A 205 -4.71 -1.81 17.91
N GLN A 206 -5.16 -0.82 18.68
CA GLN A 206 -6.35 -0.92 19.51
C GLN A 206 -7.61 -0.98 18.68
N SER A 207 -7.73 -0.19 17.60
CA SER A 207 -8.88 -0.28 16.68
C SER A 207 -8.98 -1.68 16.06
N ARG A 208 -7.87 -2.23 15.58
CA ARG A 208 -7.80 -3.61 15.05
C ARG A 208 -8.11 -4.68 16.11
N LYS A 209 -7.71 -4.46 17.37
CA LYS A 209 -8.09 -5.33 18.49
C LYS A 209 -9.55 -5.14 18.92
N ALA A 210 -10.11 -3.94 18.80
CA ALA A 210 -11.50 -3.63 19.12
C ALA A 210 -12.47 -4.19 18.07
N GLN A 211 -11.99 -4.50 16.87
CA GLN A 211 -12.67 -5.40 15.90
C GLN A 211 -12.71 -6.88 16.39
N VAL A 212 -12.60 -7.16 17.69
CA VAL A 212 -13.03 -8.45 18.25
C VAL A 212 -14.50 -8.59 17.93
N THR A 213 -14.83 -9.58 17.11
CA THR A 213 -16.20 -9.81 16.70
C THR A 213 -17.06 -10.05 17.95
N ASP A 214 -18.16 -9.30 18.08
CA ASP A 214 -19.10 -9.47 19.18
C ASP A 214 -19.99 -10.68 18.90
N TYR A 215 -19.48 -11.84 19.29
CA TYR A 215 -20.19 -13.11 19.14
C TYR A 215 -21.43 -13.23 20.03
N THR A 216 -21.71 -12.27 20.92
CA THR A 216 -22.95 -12.33 21.73
C THR A 216 -24.21 -12.18 20.87
N LYS A 217 -24.08 -11.57 19.68
CA LYS A 217 -25.15 -11.36 18.69
C LYS A 217 -25.56 -12.62 17.93
N ILE A 218 -24.69 -13.64 17.86
CA ILE A 218 -25.03 -14.93 17.24
C ILE A 218 -26.19 -15.55 18.02
N SER A 219 -27.15 -16.17 17.32
CA SER A 219 -28.27 -16.84 17.97
C SER A 219 -27.78 -17.93 18.94
N SER A 220 -28.53 -18.13 20.04
CA SER A 220 -28.32 -19.24 20.96
C SER A 220 -29.06 -20.52 20.54
N SER A 221 -29.92 -20.45 19.52
CA SER A 221 -30.73 -21.59 19.05
C SER A 221 -30.05 -22.29 17.89
N ASP A 222 -29.85 -23.60 18.06
CA ASP A 222 -29.33 -24.47 17.00
C ASP A 222 -30.26 -24.46 15.79
N GLU A 223 -31.57 -24.43 15.99
CA GLU A 223 -32.58 -24.39 14.92
C GLU A 223 -32.48 -23.09 14.12
N GLU A 224 -32.33 -21.94 14.78
CA GLU A 224 -32.17 -20.65 14.10
C GLU A 224 -30.87 -20.59 13.30
N LEU A 225 -29.76 -21.09 13.85
CA LEU A 225 -28.48 -21.12 13.13
C LEU A 225 -28.54 -22.05 11.91
N LYS A 226 -29.17 -23.21 12.03
CA LYS A 226 -29.39 -24.15 10.91
C LYS A 226 -30.26 -23.52 9.82
N ALA A 227 -31.34 -22.84 10.20
CA ALA A 227 -32.20 -22.13 9.26
C ALA A 227 -31.45 -20.99 8.54
N LEU A 228 -30.57 -20.28 9.26
CA LEU A 228 -29.74 -19.22 8.67
C LEU A 228 -28.75 -19.78 7.65
N ILE A 229 -28.08 -20.90 7.98
CA ILE A 229 -27.19 -21.61 7.05
C ILE A 229 -27.94 -22.03 5.78
N GLU A 230 -29.14 -22.61 5.91
CA GLU A 230 -29.96 -22.97 4.75
C GLU A 230 -30.38 -21.74 3.92
N GLY A 231 -30.67 -20.61 4.58
CA GLY A 231 -30.97 -19.34 3.93
C GLY A 231 -29.79 -18.86 3.09
N VAL A 232 -28.60 -18.81 3.69
CA VAL A 232 -27.35 -18.44 3.03
C VAL A 232 -27.06 -19.33 1.83
N LEU A 233 -27.15 -20.65 1.99
CA LEU A 233 -26.89 -21.59 0.88
C LEU A 233 -27.85 -21.38 -0.29
N LYS A 234 -29.14 -21.12 -0.03
CA LYS A 234 -30.12 -20.79 -1.08
C LYS A 234 -29.82 -19.46 -1.78
N GLU A 235 -29.31 -18.46 -1.06
CA GLU A 235 -28.89 -17.19 -1.66
C GLU A 235 -27.67 -17.37 -2.56
N VAL A 236 -26.67 -18.13 -2.08
CA VAL A 236 -25.46 -18.47 -2.84
C VAL A 236 -25.82 -19.23 -4.14
N GLU A 237 -26.71 -20.23 -4.08
CA GLU A 237 -27.20 -20.94 -5.27
C GLU A 237 -27.88 -20.01 -6.29
N LYS A 238 -28.73 -19.09 -5.82
CA LYS A 238 -29.43 -18.12 -6.69
C LYS A 238 -28.49 -17.18 -7.42
N LEU A 239 -27.32 -16.89 -6.84
CA LEU A 239 -26.27 -16.07 -7.44
C LEU A 239 -25.45 -16.84 -8.49
N GLY A 240 -25.77 -18.11 -8.77
CA GLY A 240 -25.06 -18.96 -9.72
C GLY A 240 -23.74 -19.50 -9.18
N ILE A 241 -23.55 -19.45 -7.86
CA ILE A 241 -22.37 -19.94 -7.15
C ILE A 241 -22.70 -21.36 -6.66
N GLY A 242 -22.00 -22.36 -7.19
CA GLY A 242 -22.34 -23.78 -7.04
C GLY A 242 -21.14 -24.68 -6.77
N GLN A 243 -20.00 -24.12 -6.36
CA GLN A 243 -18.83 -24.92 -6.04
C GLN A 243 -19.11 -25.78 -4.81
N GLN A 244 -18.96 -27.11 -4.96
CA GLN A 244 -19.24 -28.10 -3.91
C GLN A 244 -18.56 -27.78 -2.57
N ILE A 245 -17.34 -27.22 -2.63
CA ILE A 245 -16.58 -26.79 -1.44
C ILE A 245 -17.36 -25.85 -0.54
N ILE A 246 -18.25 -24.99 -1.07
CA ILE A 246 -19.05 -24.09 -0.24
C ILE A 246 -20.06 -24.89 0.58
N PHE A 247 -20.76 -25.83 -0.05
CA PHE A 247 -21.76 -26.66 0.62
C PHE A 247 -21.11 -27.57 1.65
N ASP A 248 -19.97 -28.17 1.31
CA ASP A 248 -19.22 -29.04 2.23
C ASP A 248 -18.80 -28.24 3.49
N GLU A 249 -18.26 -27.03 3.33
CA GLU A 249 -17.84 -26.18 4.45
C GLU A 249 -19.01 -25.78 5.36
N PHE A 250 -20.18 -25.47 4.79
CA PHE A 250 -21.38 -25.10 5.53
C PHE A 250 -22.10 -26.30 6.16
N ASP A 251 -22.06 -27.48 5.53
CA ASP A 251 -22.59 -28.73 6.09
C ASP A 251 -21.75 -29.15 7.30
N GLU A 252 -20.43 -29.07 7.22
CA GLU A 252 -19.55 -29.27 8.38
C GLU A 252 -19.83 -28.26 9.49
N LEU A 253 -19.99 -26.98 9.13
CA LEU A 253 -20.34 -25.93 10.10
C LEU A 253 -21.68 -26.24 10.79
N ARG A 254 -22.67 -26.75 10.03
CA ARG A 254 -23.99 -27.12 10.52
C ARG A 254 -23.95 -28.28 11.52
N ASP A 255 -23.12 -29.29 11.24
CA ASP A 255 -22.97 -30.49 12.06
C ASP A 255 -22.27 -30.21 13.40
N ASP A 256 -21.42 -29.18 13.43
CA ASP A 256 -20.70 -28.79 14.64
C ASP A 256 -21.47 -27.82 15.56
N ILE A 257 -22.55 -27.17 15.09
CA ILE A 257 -23.38 -26.24 15.88
C ILE A 257 -23.64 -26.73 17.31
N PRO A 258 -24.13 -27.97 17.55
CA PRO A 258 -24.53 -28.41 18.89
C PRO A 258 -23.36 -28.51 19.89
N LYS A 259 -22.11 -28.47 19.40
CA LYS A 259 -20.89 -28.64 20.19
C LYS A 259 -20.15 -27.31 20.40
N LEU A 260 -20.59 -26.22 19.77
CA LEU A 260 -19.85 -24.97 19.73
C LEU A 260 -20.51 -23.91 20.60
N SER A 261 -19.68 -23.19 21.36
CA SER A 261 -20.12 -21.92 21.95
C SER A 261 -20.31 -20.87 20.84
N LYS A 262 -21.11 -19.82 21.07
CA LYS A 262 -21.25 -18.70 20.11
C LYS A 262 -19.93 -18.16 19.59
N LYS A 263 -18.95 -18.01 20.50
CA LYS A 263 -17.59 -17.56 20.16
C LYS A 263 -16.88 -18.56 19.25
N SER A 264 -16.95 -19.85 19.57
CA SER A 264 -16.33 -20.92 18.78
C SER A 264 -16.98 -21.02 17.40
N PHE A 265 -18.31 -20.93 17.32
CA PHE A 265 -19.06 -20.92 16.07
C PHE A 265 -18.66 -19.73 15.19
N GLY A 266 -18.68 -18.50 15.74
CA GLY A 266 -18.31 -17.32 14.97
C GLY A 266 -16.86 -17.31 14.50
N GLN A 267 -15.94 -17.85 15.29
CA GLN A 267 -14.55 -18.05 14.88
C GLN A 267 -14.42 -19.10 13.75
N LEU A 268 -15.16 -20.20 13.84
CA LEU A 268 -15.16 -21.24 12.81
C LEU A 268 -15.78 -20.72 11.50
N LEU A 269 -16.92 -20.03 11.57
CA LEU A 269 -17.54 -19.36 10.43
C LEU A 269 -16.56 -18.37 9.77
N LYS A 270 -15.87 -17.54 10.56
CA LYS A 270 -14.84 -16.63 10.06
C LYS A 270 -13.72 -17.38 9.31
N SER A 271 -13.22 -18.47 9.88
CA SER A 271 -12.16 -19.28 9.27
C SER A 271 -12.61 -19.86 7.93
N LYS A 272 -13.76 -20.55 7.92
CA LYS A 272 -14.31 -21.21 6.73
C LYS A 272 -14.58 -20.20 5.59
N LEU A 273 -15.13 -19.03 5.92
CA LEU A 273 -15.30 -17.96 4.93
C LEU A 273 -13.96 -17.46 4.37
N GLY A 274 -12.92 -17.36 5.22
CA GLY A 274 -11.57 -17.06 4.80
C GLY A 274 -10.99 -18.10 3.84
N ASP A 275 -11.18 -19.38 4.15
CA ASP A 275 -10.72 -20.51 3.32
C ASP A 275 -11.44 -20.52 1.96
N LEU A 276 -12.74 -20.26 1.93
CA LEU A 276 -13.52 -20.14 0.69
C LEU A 276 -13.09 -18.95 -0.17
N ILE A 277 -12.67 -17.83 0.43
CA ILE A 277 -12.08 -16.71 -0.32
C ILE A 277 -10.72 -17.11 -0.90
N ALA A 278 -9.87 -17.76 -0.10
CA ALA A 278 -8.56 -18.21 -0.55
C ALA A 278 -8.67 -19.22 -1.72
N ALA A 279 -9.67 -20.09 -1.67
CA ALA A 279 -10.03 -21.04 -2.73
C ALA A 279 -10.74 -20.39 -3.94
N ARG A 280 -11.02 -19.08 -3.90
CA ARG A 280 -11.79 -18.33 -4.92
C ARG A 280 -13.20 -18.89 -5.14
N ALA A 281 -13.76 -19.56 -4.15
CA ALA A 281 -15.14 -20.03 -4.17
C ALA A 281 -16.12 -18.90 -3.81
N LEU A 282 -15.71 -17.97 -2.93
CA LEU A 282 -16.44 -16.75 -2.58
C LEU A 282 -15.58 -15.51 -2.82
N ASN A 283 -16.21 -14.38 -3.13
CA ASN A 283 -15.55 -13.08 -3.09
C ASN A 283 -15.67 -12.46 -1.68
N LYS A 284 -14.79 -11.48 -1.38
CA LYS A 284 -14.76 -10.82 -0.06
C LYS A 284 -16.09 -10.15 0.29
N THR A 285 -16.78 -9.55 -0.68
CA THR A 285 -18.06 -8.85 -0.46
C THR A 285 -19.13 -9.81 0.04
N LEU A 286 -19.33 -10.93 -0.67
CA LEU A 286 -20.33 -11.94 -0.32
C LEU A 286 -19.98 -12.63 1.00
N ALA A 287 -18.70 -12.94 1.24
CA ALA A 287 -18.27 -13.49 2.52
C ALA A 287 -18.55 -12.54 3.71
N SER A 288 -18.34 -11.23 3.51
CA SER A 288 -18.71 -10.21 4.49
C SER A 288 -20.22 -10.13 4.73
N GLU A 289 -21.03 -10.22 3.68
CA GLU A 289 -22.49 -10.24 3.80
C GLU A 289 -22.97 -11.45 4.58
N ILE A 290 -22.46 -12.64 4.26
CA ILE A 290 -22.77 -13.87 4.98
C ILE A 290 -22.40 -13.73 6.46
N PHE A 291 -21.16 -13.32 6.76
CA PHE A 291 -20.72 -13.14 8.16
C PHE A 291 -21.60 -12.16 8.94
N LYS A 292 -22.04 -11.08 8.27
CA LYS A 292 -22.93 -10.09 8.85
C LYS A 292 -24.30 -10.66 9.21
N GLN A 293 -24.85 -11.58 8.42
CA GLN A 293 -26.12 -12.24 8.75
C GLN A 293 -26.05 -12.98 10.11
N PHE A 294 -24.88 -13.51 10.49
CA PHE A 294 -24.71 -14.24 11.75
C PHE A 294 -24.28 -13.35 12.93
N THR A 295 -23.59 -12.23 12.67
CA THR A 295 -22.87 -11.48 13.72
C THR A 295 -23.27 -10.01 13.83
N ASP A 296 -24.11 -9.50 12.91
CA ASP A 296 -24.38 -8.08 12.69
C ASP A 296 -23.12 -7.24 12.39
N GLN A 297 -22.00 -7.89 12.05
CA GLN A 297 -20.71 -7.24 11.86
C GLN A 297 -20.11 -7.57 10.50
N ILE A 298 -19.34 -6.63 9.95
CA ILE A 298 -18.57 -6.87 8.73
C ILE A 298 -17.41 -7.81 9.08
N LEU A 299 -17.19 -8.81 8.23
CA LEU A 299 -16.07 -9.74 8.38
C LEU A 299 -14.74 -8.94 8.42
N PRO A 300 -14.00 -8.96 9.54
CA PRO A 300 -12.72 -8.26 9.61
C PRO A 300 -11.68 -9.10 8.86
N PHE A 301 -11.27 -8.63 7.69
CA PHE A 301 -10.19 -9.21 6.88
C PHE A 301 -8.81 -8.89 7.44
#